data_AF-A0A941S263-F1
#
_entry.id   AF-A0A941S263-F1
#
_cell.length_a   1.000
_cell.length_b   1.000
_cell.length_c   1.000
_cell.angle_alpha   90.00
_cell.angle_beta   90.00
_cell.angle_gamma   90.00
#
_symmetry.space_group_name_H-M   'P 1'
#
loop_
_entity.id
_entity.type
_entity.pdbx_description
1 polymer ?
#
loop_
_entity_poly.entity_id
_entity_poly.type
_entity_poly.pdbx_seq_one_letter_code
_entity_poly.pdbx_strand_id
1 'polypeptide(L)' 'ERPARIKAEYLDRDGKKQTLEADGLLAVCLQHEMDHLEGILFVDHLSKLKRSMAMKKLQKAKKLKAAG' A
#
# COMPACT_ATOMS: atom_id res chain seq x y z
N GLU A 1 -5.50 7.68 8.62
CA GLU A 1 -6.72 6.96 9.03
C GLU A 1 -7.34 6.40 7.76
N ARG A 2 -7.80 5.14 7.75
CA ARG A 2 -8.38 4.50 6.55
C ARG A 2 -9.83 4.11 6.83
N PRO A 3 -10.77 4.36 5.90
CA PRO A 3 -12.15 3.92 6.06
C PRO A 3 -12.24 2.40 6.27
N ALA A 4 -13.05 2.01 7.26
CA ALA A 4 -13.25 0.63 7.65
C ALA A 4 -14.15 -0.16 6.68
N ARG A 5 -14.90 0.55 5.82
CA ARG A 5 -15.74 0.00 4.76
C ARG A 5 -15.59 0.84 3.49
N ILE A 6 -15.45 0.18 2.36
CA ILE A 6 -15.36 0.80 1.03
C ILE A 6 -16.27 0.08 0.04
N LYS A 7 -16.60 0.78 -1.05
CA LYS A 7 -17.21 0.20 -2.24
C LYS A 7 -16.24 0.41 -3.40
N ALA A 8 -15.75 -0.69 -3.98
CA ALA A 8 -14.79 -0.68 -5.07
C ALA A 8 -15.45 -1.13 -6.37
N GLU A 9 -15.16 -0.41 -7.45
CA GLU A 9 -15.53 -0.80 -8.81
C GLU A 9 -14.27 -1.29 -9.53
N TYR A 10 -14.35 -2.44 -10.18
CA TYR A 10 -13.23 -3.04 -10.90
C TYR A 10 -13.72 -3.81 -12.12
N LEU A 11 -12.80 -4.12 -13.03
CA LEU A 11 -13.05 -5.06 -14.11
C LEU A 11 -12.57 -6.44 -13.69
N ASP A 12 -13.41 -7.45 -13.88
CA ASP A 12 -12.97 -8.84 -13.72
C ASP A 12 -12.02 -9.25 -14.85
N ARG A 13 -11.55 -10.50 -14.80
CA ARG A 13 -10.59 -11.03 -15.79
C ARG A 13 -11.13 -11.08 -17.21
N ASP A 14 -12.45 -11.01 -17.37
CA ASP A 14 -13.14 -10.98 -18.66
C ASP A 14 -13.48 -9.54 -19.10
N GLY A 15 -13.05 -8.53 -18.34
CA GLY A 15 -13.30 -7.12 -18.63
C GLY A 15 -14.70 -6.63 -18.27
N LYS A 16 -15.48 -7.40 -17.49
CA LYS A 16 -16.82 -6.97 -17.06
C LYS A 16 -16.72 -6.16 -15.78
N LYS A 17 -17.53 -5.09 -15.70
CA LYS A 17 -17.63 -4.24 -14.52
C LYS A 17 -18.26 -5.00 -13.37
N GLN A 18 -17.58 -4.99 -12.23
CA GLN A 18 -18.03 -5.55 -10.97
C GLN A 18 -17.97 -4.50 -9.88
N THR A 19 -18.84 -4.67 -8.89
CA THR A 19 -18.87 -3.86 -7.67
C THR A 19 -18.61 -4.76 -6.48
N LEU A 20 -17.67 -4.39 -5.63
CA LEU A 20 -17.36 -5.11 -4.40
C LEU A 20 -17.51 -4.17 -3.20
N GLU A 21 -18.35 -4.56 -2.24
CA GLU A 21 -18.36 -3.96 -0.91
C GLU A 21 -17.38 -4.74 -0.03
N ALA A 22 -16.40 -4.02 0.52
CA ALA A 22 -15.37 -4.60 1.37
C ALA A 22 -15.33 -3.87 2.70
N ASP A 23 -15.09 -4.61 3.78
CA ASP A 23 -14.86 -4.07 5.10
C ASP A 23 -13.69 -4.77 5.81
N GLY A 24 -13.32 -4.24 6.98
CA GLY A 24 -12.25 -4.78 7.81
C GLY A 24 -10.91 -4.87 7.08
N LEU A 25 -10.27 -6.04 7.13
CA LEU A 25 -8.96 -6.25 6.53
C LEU A 25 -8.99 -6.12 5.00
N LEU A 26 -10.05 -6.58 4.34
CA LEU A 26 -10.17 -6.53 2.89
C LEU A 26 -10.25 -5.08 2.39
N ALA A 27 -11.02 -4.23 3.09
CA ALA A 27 -11.06 -2.80 2.79
C ALA A 27 -9.68 -2.16 2.92
N VAL A 28 -8.92 -2.50 3.96
CA VAL A 28 -7.57 -1.95 4.17
C VAL A 28 -6.60 -2.39 3.08
N CYS A 29 -6.62 -3.68 2.71
CA CYS A 29 -5.79 -4.23 1.64
C CYS A 29 -6.11 -3.58 0.29
N LEU A 30 -7.39 -3.48 -0.09
CA LEU A 30 -7.77 -2.86 -1.36
C LEU A 30 -7.29 -1.41 -1.44
N GLN A 31 -7.46 -0.63 -0.37
CA GLN A 31 -6.93 0.73 -0.31
C GLN A 31 -5.39 0.76 -0.41
N HIS A 32 -4.69 -0.24 0.12
CA HIS A 32 -3.23 -0.33 0.02
C HIS A 32 -2.75 -0.54 -1.40
N GLU A 33 -3.39 -1.48 -2.11
CA GLU A 33 -3.05 -1.75 -3.50
C GLU A 33 -3.44 -0.57 -4.40
N MET A 34 -4.54 0.13 -4.10
CA MET A 34 -4.91 1.36 -4.81
C MET A 34 -3.86 2.47 -4.62
N ASP A 35 -3.38 2.70 -3.39
CA ASP A 35 -2.29 3.65 -3.13
C ASP A 35 -1.04 3.32 -3.97
N HIS A 36 -0.74 2.03 -4.15
CA HIS A 36 0.38 1.60 -5.00
C HIS A 36 0.20 1.97 -6.47
N LEU A 37 -1.04 1.96 -7.00
CA LEU A 37 -1.32 2.43 -8.35
C LEU A 37 -1.09 3.93 -8.51
N GLU A 38 -1.26 4.70 -7.45
CA GLU A 38 -0.98 6.15 -7.40
C GLU A 38 0.49 6.46 -7.05
N GLY A 39 1.32 5.44 -6.86
CA GLY A 39 2.72 5.61 -6.43
C GLY A 39 2.87 6.05 -4.97
N ILE A 40 1.79 6.00 -4.19
CA ILE A 40 1.77 6.32 -2.77
C ILE A 40 2.24 5.08 -2.01
N LEU A 41 3.32 5.25 -1.24
CA LEU A 41 3.83 4.20 -0.37
C LEU A 41 3.43 4.50 1.07
N PHE A 42 3.34 3.46 1.91
CA PHE A 42 3.04 3.63 3.33
C PHE A 42 4.02 4.60 4.03
N VAL A 43 5.25 4.70 3.53
CA VAL A 43 6.28 5.60 4.06
C VAL A 43 5.97 7.07 3.85
N ASP A 44 5.13 7.42 2.89
CA ASP A 44 4.72 8.80 2.62
C ASP A 44 3.64 9.28 3.60
N HIS A 45 2.95 8.35 4.25
CA HIS A 45 2.08 8.65 5.40
C HIS A 45 2.84 8.79 6.73
N LEU A 46 4.15 8.52 6.76
CA LEU A 46 4.97 8.69 7.96
C LEU A 46 5.45 10.15 8.09
N SER A 47 5.62 10.61 9.33
CA SER A 47 6.28 11.88 9.58
C SER A 47 7.70 11.90 8.98
N LYS A 48 8.20 13.09 8.60
CA LYS A 48 9.53 13.25 7.97
C LYS A 48 10.65 12.50 8.71
N LEU A 49 10.63 12.52 10.05
CA LEU A 49 11.61 11.82 10.89
C LEU A 49 11.50 10.28 10.75
N LYS A 50 10.28 9.74 10.83
CA LYS A 50 10.03 8.30 10.69
C LYS A 50 10.38 7.80 9.29
N ARG A 51 10.04 8.58 8.24
CA ARG A 51 10.42 8.29 6.85
C ARG A 51 11.94 8.22 6.68
N SER A 52 12.68 9.20 7.22
CA SER A 52 14.15 9.22 7.17
C SER A 52 14.78 8.00 7.86
N MET A 53 14.27 7.61 9.04
CA MET A 53 14.73 6.40 9.73
C MET A 53 14.46 5.12 8.93
N ALA A 54 13.26 4.99 8.35
CA ALA A 54 12.89 3.84 7.53
C ALA A 54 13.81 3.70 6.32
N MET A 55 14.08 4.80 5.61
CA MET A 55 15.00 4.82 4.47
C MET A 55 16.44 4.45 4.87
N LYS A 56 16.95 4.96 6.00
CA LYS A 56 18.27 4.57 6.51
C LYS A 56 18.36 3.07 6.82
N LYS A 57 17.34 2.50 7.47
CA LYS A 57 17.27 1.05 7.74
C LYS A 57 17.27 0.24 6.45
N LEU A 58 16.47 0.66 5.46
CA LEU A 58 16.40 0.01 4.16
C LEU A 58 17.75 0.03 3.43
N GLN A 59 18.43 1.18 3.40
CA GLN A 59 19.76 1.29 2.80
C GLN A 59 20.79 0.40 3.49
N LYS A 60 20.78 0.33 4.83
CA LYS A 60 21.66 -0.56 5.59
C LYS A 60 21.39 -2.04 5.26
N ALA A 61 20.11 -2.43 5.20
CA ALA A 61 19.72 -3.79 4.85
C ALA A 61 20.13 -4.17 3.42
N LYS A 62 19.98 -3.25 2.45
CA LYS A 62 20.45 -3.44 1.07
C LYS A 62 21.97 -3.65 1.01
N LYS A 63 22.75 -2.85 1.75
CA LYS A 63 24.21 -3.00 1.83
C LYS A 63 24.63 -4.36 2.43
N LEU A 64 23.97 -4.79 3.51
CA LEU A 64 24.23 -6.10 4.12
C LEU A 64 23.92 -7.27 3.18
N LYS A 65 22.82 -7.19 2.42
CA LYS A 65 22.46 -8.21 1.42
C LYS A 65 23.39 -8.26 0.21
N ALA A 66 24.06 -7.16 -0.13
CA ALA A 66 24.99 -7.10 -1.26
C ALA A 66 26.43 -7.50 -0.89
N ALA A 67 26.72 -7.59 0.41
CA ALA A 67 28.04 -7.94 0.94
C ALA A 67 28.16 -9.40 1.41
N GLY A 68 27.08 -10.19 1.28
CA GLY A 68 27.06 -11.64 1.49
C GLY A 68 26.66 -12.33 0.19
#